data_AF-A0A926NB66-F1
#
_entry.id   AF-A0A926NB66-F1
#
_cell.length_a   1.000
_cell.length_b   1.000
_cell.length_c   1.000
_cell.angle_alpha   90.00
_cell.angle_beta   90.00
_cell.angle_gamma   90.00
#
_symmetry.space_group_name_H-M   'P 1'
#
loop_
_entity.id
_entity.type
_entity.pdbx_description
1 polymer ?
#
loop_
_entity_poly.entity_id
_entity_poly.type
_entity_poly.pdbx_seq_one_letter_code
_entity_poly.pdbx_strand_id
1 'polypeptide(L)' 'MNKGDIIIQDHGAGHVFPDGKGSQVPHFNIRKGSNVRTGSVKETKDHYNFRK' A
#
# COMPACT_ATOMS: atom_id res chain seq x y z
N MET A 1 -10.87 9.32 -9.51
CA MET A 1 -9.98 9.95 -8.53
C MET A 1 -9.18 11.03 -9.24
N ASN A 2 -9.03 12.18 -8.60
CA ASN A 2 -8.46 13.36 -9.25
C ASN A 2 -6.93 13.28 -9.26
N LYS A 3 -6.32 14.01 -10.20
CA LYS A 3 -4.87 14.13 -10.33
C LYS A 3 -4.37 15.04 -9.21
N GLY A 4 -4.07 14.45 -8.05
CA GLY A 4 -3.62 15.18 -6.85
C GLY A 4 -3.98 14.49 -5.54
N ASP A 5 -4.97 13.60 -5.56
CA ASP A 5 -5.39 12.91 -4.34
C ASP A 5 -4.27 11.99 -3.83
N ILE A 6 -4.12 11.96 -2.51
CA ILE A 6 -3.28 10.99 -1.81
C ILE A 6 -4.21 9.99 -1.15
N ILE A 7 -3.99 8.70 -1.41
CA ILE A 7 -4.81 7.61 -0.90
C ILE A 7 -3.99 6.81 0.10
N ILE A 8 -4.58 6.55 1.26
CA ILE A 8 -4.06 5.59 2.23
C ILE A 8 -4.83 4.29 2.01
N GLN A 9 -4.12 3.21 1.71
CA GLN A 9 -4.69 1.88 1.60
C GLN A 9 -4.38 1.10 2.88
N ASP A 10 -5.40 0.84 3.68
CA ASP A 10 -5.28 -0.01 4.86
C ASP A 10 -5.24 -1.50 4.47
N HIS A 11 -4.20 -2.19 4.92
CA HIS A 11 -4.08 -3.63 4.86
C HIS A 11 -3.80 -4.19 6.26
N GLY A 12 -4.54 -3.71 7.28
CA GLY A 12 -4.39 -4.11 8.68
C GLY A 12 -4.61 -5.59 8.98
N ALA A 13 -5.34 -6.31 8.12
CA ALA A 13 -5.45 -7.77 8.21
C ALA A 13 -4.20 -8.51 7.70
N GLY A 14 -3.35 -7.85 6.91
CA GLY A 14 -2.35 -8.51 6.07
C GLY A 14 -3.01 -9.37 4.98
N HIS A 15 -2.19 -10.05 4.18
CA HIS A 15 -2.67 -11.04 3.21
C HIS A 15 -1.61 -12.09 2.90
N VAL A 16 -2.05 -13.33 2.72
CA VAL A 16 -1.21 -14.47 2.34
C VAL A 16 -1.76 -15.08 1.06
N PHE A 17 -0.89 -15.36 0.09
CA PHE A 17 -1.21 -16.03 -1.17
C PHE A 17 -0.73 -17.49 -1.16
N PRO A 18 -1.36 -18.38 -1.93
CA PRO A 18 -1.03 -19.81 -1.93
C PRO A 18 0.44 -20.13 -2.25
N ASP A 19 1.09 -19.32 -3.10
CA ASP A 19 2.51 -19.48 -3.46
C ASP A 19 3.45 -18.57 -2.65
N GLY A 20 2.92 -17.86 -1.66
CA GLY A 20 3.63 -16.88 -0.84
C GLY A 20 3.99 -15.58 -1.56
N LYS A 21 3.94 -15.49 -2.89
CA LYS A 21 4.40 -14.31 -3.63
C LYS A 21 3.45 -13.15 -3.42
N GLY A 22 4.02 -12.01 -3.01
CA GLY A 22 3.23 -10.82 -2.67
C GLY A 22 2.47 -10.94 -1.35
N SER A 23 2.70 -11.98 -0.54
CA SER A 23 2.14 -12.04 0.81
C SER A 23 2.78 -10.97 1.68
N GLN A 24 1.98 -10.26 2.47
CA GLN A 24 2.45 -9.16 3.31
C GLN A 24 1.78 -9.21 4.68
N VAL A 25 2.58 -8.96 5.70
CA VAL A 25 2.11 -8.71 7.07
C VAL A 25 1.23 -7.44 7.10
N PRO A 26 0.45 -7.23 8.17
CA PRO A 26 -0.31 -6.00 8.36
C PRO A 26 0.48 -4.72 8.10
N HIS A 27 -0.01 -3.90 7.17
CA HIS A 27 0.64 -2.66 6.75
C HIS A 27 -0.37 -1.67 6.17
N PHE A 28 0.09 -0.47 5.84
CA PHE A 28 -0.62 0.44 4.94
C PHE A 28 0.30 0.96 3.83
N ASN A 29 -0.31 1.39 2.72
CA ASN A 29 0.39 2.01 1.60
C ASN A 29 -0.06 3.45 1.41
N ILE A 30 0.84 4.30 0.90
CA ILE A 30 0.51 5.64 0.42
C ILE A 30 0.57 5.64 -1.10
N ARG A 31 -0.53 5.99 -1.76
CA ARG A 31 -0.68 5.95 -3.22
C ARG A 31 -1.12 7.30 -3.77
N LYS A 32 -0.77 7.56 -5.03
CA LYS A 32 -1.41 8.61 -5.82
C LYS A 32 -2.81 8.15 -6.20
N GLY A 33 -3.81 9.01 -6.07
CA GLY A 33 -5.19 8.71 -6.50
C GLY A 33 -5.29 8.41 -8.00
N SER A 34 -4.37 8.92 -8.81
CA SER A 34 -4.27 8.60 -10.24
C SER A 34 -3.75 7.17 -10.52
N ASN A 35 -3.14 6.50 -9.56
CA ASN A 35 -2.71 5.10 -9.65
C ASN A 35 -2.69 4.45 -8.26
N VAL A 36 -3.86 3.95 -7.84
CA VAL A 36 -4.03 3.33 -6.52
C VAL A 36 -3.46 1.92 -6.43
N ARG A 37 -3.18 1.23 -7.55
CA ARG A 37 -2.67 -0.15 -7.50
C ARG A 37 -1.17 -0.22 -7.31
N THR A 38 -0.42 0.61 -8.05
CA THR A 38 1.05 0.51 -8.11
C THR A 38 1.75 1.87 -8.00
N GLY A 39 1.00 2.96 -7.85
CA GLY A 39 1.60 4.30 -7.77
C GLY A 39 2.36 4.52 -6.47
N SER A 40 3.34 5.40 -6.52
CA SER A 40 4.13 5.84 -5.35
C SER A 40 4.04 7.34 -5.19
N VAL A 41 4.13 7.83 -3.96
CA VAL A 41 4.22 9.26 -3.63
C VAL A 41 5.67 9.58 -3.27
N LYS A 42 6.20 10.68 -3.82
CA LYS A 42 7.59 11.09 -3.60
C LYS A 42 7.83 11.31 -2.09
N GLU A 43 9.00 10.91 -1.59
CA GLU A 43 9.40 10.99 -0.16
C GLU A 43 8.55 10.14 0.80
N THR A 44 7.76 9.19 0.28
CA THR A 44 7.04 8.20 1.09
C THR A 44 7.59 6.80 0.86
N LYS A 45 7.33 5.89 1.80
CA LYS A 45 7.57 4.46 1.58
C LYS A 45 6.37 3.86 0.85
N ASP A 46 6.62 2.85 0.04
CA ASP A 46 5.53 2.10 -0.56
C ASP A 46 4.74 1.29 0.47
N HIS A 47 5.41 0.81 1.54
CA HIS A 47 4.81 0.01 2.61
C HIS A 47 5.25 0.50 4.00
N TYR A 48 4.28 0.61 4.90
CA TYR A 48 4.48 0.93 6.30
C TYR A 48 3.89 -0.19 7.17
N ASN A 49 4.74 -1.09 7.66
CA ASN A 49 4.31 -2.21 8.51
C ASN A 49 3.82 -1.68 9.86
N PHE A 50 2.70 -2.21 10.37
CA PHE A 50 2.13 -1.78 11.65
C PHE A 50 2.90 -2.27 12.88
N ARG A 51 3.63 -3.39 12.74
CA ARG A 51 4.53 -3.92 13.76
C ARG A 51 5.91 -4.13 13.12
N LYS A 52 6.96 -3.77 13.84
CA LYS A 52 8.34 -4.16 13.51
C LYS A 52 8.67 -5.50 14.13
#